data_AF-A0A4R5CCA8-F1
#
_entry.id   AF-A0A4R5CCA8-F1
#
_cell.length_a   1.000
_cell.length_b   1.000
_cell.length_c   1.000
_cell.angle_alpha   90.00
_cell.angle_beta   90.00
_cell.angle_gamma   90.00
#
_symmetry.space_group_name_H-M   'P 1'
#
loop_
_entity.id
_entity.type
_entity.pdbx_description
1 polymer ?
#
loop_
_entity_poly.entity_id
_entity_poly.type
_entity_poly.pdbx_seq_one_letter_code
_entity_poly.pdbx_strand_id
1 'polypeptide(L)'
;MQGDPRQVPYDMRPHRDAVHAWFSLSYSNYAVLPRTLLQSMPDEWQKRFVELLEELHTEFAHVEQADGYEVTAGSWLYANECSSAQLKAAGVKIVETDDEDGTDDETCYVNRDGDEIDGHQYVFVPGTEPIPHYSRGRTYVPPASVLKTLRIEPGE
;
A
#
# COMPACT_ATOMS: atom_id res chain seq x y z
N MET A 1 -38.49 -4.06 -18.41
CA MET A 1 -37.01 -4.11 -18.39
C MET A 1 -36.55 -2.81 -17.79
N GLN A 2 -36.29 -2.79 -16.48
CA GLN A 2 -35.74 -1.61 -15.79
C GLN A 2 -34.23 -1.67 -15.98
N GLY A 3 -33.62 -0.63 -16.58
CA GLY A 3 -32.18 -0.57 -16.82
C GLY A 3 -31.38 -0.61 -15.51
N ASP A 4 -30.21 -1.23 -15.55
CA ASP A 4 -29.27 -1.29 -14.43
C ASP A 4 -28.89 0.15 -13.99
N PRO A 5 -29.13 0.55 -12.73
CA PRO A 5 -28.83 1.90 -12.23
C PRO A 5 -27.34 2.27 -12.28
N ARG A 6 -26.44 1.32 -12.62
CA ARG A 6 -25.00 1.55 -12.77
C ARG A 6 -24.56 2.05 -14.16
N GLN A 7 -25.50 2.29 -15.08
CA GLN A 7 -25.19 2.72 -16.45
C GLN A 7 -25.30 4.24 -16.62
N VAL A 8 -24.40 4.99 -15.98
CA VAL A 8 -24.13 6.38 -16.41
C VAL A 8 -23.56 6.35 -17.83
N PRO A 9 -24.12 7.13 -18.78
CA PRO A 9 -23.59 7.25 -20.15
C PRO A 9 -22.09 7.52 -20.13
N TYR A 10 -21.35 6.89 -21.05
CA TYR A 10 -19.88 6.92 -21.05
C TYR A 10 -19.31 8.34 -21.19
N ASP A 11 -20.00 9.18 -21.96
CA ASP A 11 -19.70 10.60 -22.21
C ASP A 11 -19.95 11.50 -20.99
N MET A 12 -20.75 11.05 -20.01
CA MET A 12 -20.95 11.75 -18.74
C MET A 12 -19.93 11.36 -17.65
N ARG A 13 -19.04 10.41 -17.93
CA ARG A 13 -18.02 9.99 -16.97
C ARG A 13 -16.80 10.91 -17.04
N PRO A 14 -16.21 11.31 -15.90
CA PRO A 14 -14.99 12.11 -15.92
C PRO A 14 -13.86 11.37 -16.65
N HIS A 15 -12.99 12.13 -17.32
CA HIS A 15 -11.81 11.59 -17.99
C HIS A 15 -10.93 10.85 -16.97
N ARG A 16 -10.69 9.56 -17.19
CA ARG A 16 -10.17 8.62 -16.19
C ARG A 16 -8.70 8.78 -15.88
N ASP A 17 -7.98 9.58 -16.65
CA ASP A 17 -6.54 9.42 -16.78
C ASP A 17 -5.74 9.97 -15.59
N ALA A 18 -6.20 11.03 -14.92
CA ALA A 18 -5.40 11.67 -13.87
C ALA A 18 -5.19 10.77 -12.64
N VAL A 19 -6.27 10.27 -12.05
CA VAL A 19 -6.19 9.37 -10.88
C VAL A 19 -5.69 7.99 -11.31
N HIS A 20 -6.12 7.49 -12.47
CA HIS A 20 -5.61 6.22 -12.99
C HIS A 20 -4.10 6.25 -13.21
N ALA A 21 -3.55 7.31 -13.81
CA ALA A 21 -2.11 7.43 -14.01
C ALA A 21 -1.37 7.51 -12.67
N TRP A 22 -1.95 8.17 -11.66
CA TRP A 22 -1.38 8.21 -10.32
C TRP A 22 -1.31 6.84 -9.65
N PHE A 23 -2.37 6.02 -9.78
CA PHE A 23 -2.39 4.62 -9.33
C PHE A 23 -1.52 3.69 -10.19
N SER A 24 -0.87 4.21 -11.26
CA SER A 24 -0.13 3.43 -12.24
C SER A 24 -0.99 2.30 -12.84
N LEU A 25 -0.38 1.22 -13.33
CA LEU A 25 -1.10 0.03 -13.81
C LEU A 25 -1.61 -0.86 -12.66
N SER A 26 -1.65 -0.36 -11.42
CA SER A 26 -2.14 -1.17 -10.31
C SER A 26 -3.67 -1.19 -10.32
N TYR A 27 -4.25 -2.38 -10.29
CA TYR A 27 -5.69 -2.57 -10.04
C TYR A 27 -6.04 -2.36 -8.55
N SER A 28 -5.32 -1.48 -7.85
CA SER A 28 -5.51 -1.26 -6.41
C SER A 28 -6.78 -0.48 -6.14
N ASN A 29 -7.58 -0.96 -5.18
CA ASN A 29 -8.77 -0.26 -4.70
C ASN A 29 -8.44 0.88 -3.72
N TYR A 30 -7.24 0.88 -3.12
CA TYR A 30 -6.87 1.78 -2.03
C TYR A 30 -5.52 2.46 -2.27
N ALA A 31 -5.42 3.72 -1.85
CA ALA A 31 -4.16 4.45 -1.75
C ALA A 31 -3.81 4.67 -0.27
N VAL A 32 -2.68 4.12 0.16
CA VAL A 32 -2.16 4.31 1.52
C VAL A 32 -1.16 5.46 1.50
N LEU A 33 -1.45 6.54 2.23
CA LEU A 33 -0.60 7.72 2.32
C LEU A 33 -0.10 7.91 3.76
N PRO A 34 1.23 7.96 4.01
CA PRO A 34 1.77 8.13 5.34
C PRO A 34 1.40 9.50 5.94
N ARG A 35 0.68 9.49 7.06
CA ARG A 35 0.23 10.71 7.75
C ARG A 35 1.36 11.69 8.05
N THR A 36 2.51 11.19 8.51
CA THR A 36 3.69 12.02 8.82
C THR A 36 4.15 12.84 7.61
N LEU A 37 4.13 12.25 6.40
CA LEU A 37 4.50 12.95 5.18
C LEU A 37 3.43 13.98 4.79
N LEU A 38 2.15 13.61 4.88
CA LEU A 38 1.05 14.54 4.61
C LEU A 38 1.12 15.80 5.49
N GLN A 39 1.41 15.62 6.77
CA GLN A 39 1.55 16.74 7.72
C GLN A 39 2.87 17.51 7.58
N SER A 40 3.85 16.95 6.88
CA SER A 40 5.11 17.64 6.57
C SER A 40 5.04 18.42 5.24
N MET A 41 3.94 18.31 4.50
CA MET A 41 3.70 19.11 3.31
C MET A 41 3.61 20.61 3.67
N PRO A 42 3.96 21.53 2.76
CA PRO A 42 3.67 22.95 2.94
C PRO A 42 2.17 23.21 3.22
N ASP A 43 1.85 24.25 4.00
CA ASP A 43 0.47 24.55 4.40
C ASP A 43 -0.49 24.70 3.21
N GLU A 44 -0.05 25.36 2.14
CA GLU A 44 -0.83 25.51 0.89
C GLU A 44 -1.14 24.17 0.20
N TRP A 45 -0.29 23.15 0.41
CA TRP A 45 -0.55 21.81 -0.11
C TRP A 45 -1.53 21.08 0.81
N GLN A 46 -1.33 21.17 2.12
CA GLN A 46 -2.25 20.58 3.10
C GLN A 46 -3.66 21.13 2.93
N LYS A 47 -3.82 22.45 2.77
CA LYS A 47 -5.12 23.10 2.58
C LYS A 47 -5.86 22.58 1.35
N ARG A 48 -5.22 22.63 0.18
CA ARG A 48 -5.81 22.11 -1.07
C ARG A 48 -6.14 20.62 -0.98
N PHE A 49 -5.31 19.85 -0.29
CA PHE A 49 -5.55 18.42 -0.09
C PHE A 49 -6.78 18.17 0.79
N VAL A 50 -6.95 18.93 1.88
CA VAL A 50 -8.11 18.82 2.76
C VAL A 50 -9.39 19.24 2.05
N GLU A 51 -9.38 20.35 1.30
CA GLU A 51 -10.53 20.81 0.51
C GLU A 51 -11.03 19.71 -0.46
N LEU A 52 -10.11 19.05 -1.18
CA LEU A 52 -10.45 17.94 -2.07
C LEU A 52 -10.98 16.70 -1.32
N LEU A 53 -10.45 16.40 -0.13
CA LEU A 53 -10.95 15.27 0.68
C LEU A 53 -12.33 15.54 1.23
N GLU A 54 -12.65 16.78 1.59
CA GLU A 54 -13.98 17.18 2.04
C GLU A 54 -15.00 17.01 0.91
N GLU A 55 -14.70 17.51 -0.29
CA GLU A 55 -15.54 17.30 -1.49
C GLU A 55 -15.76 15.80 -1.77
N LEU A 56 -14.68 15.01 -1.77
CA LEU A 56 -14.76 13.56 -1.95
C LEU A 56 -15.66 12.91 -0.90
N HIS A 57 -15.49 13.25 0.37
CA HIS A 57 -16.28 12.66 1.44
C HIS A 57 -17.76 13.05 1.34
N THR A 58 -18.06 14.32 1.05
CA THR A 58 -19.43 14.81 0.90
C THR A 58 -20.15 14.17 -0.28
N GLU A 59 -19.55 14.16 -1.47
CA GLU A 59 -20.22 13.65 -2.68
C GLU A 59 -20.43 12.13 -2.63
N PHE A 60 -19.52 11.38 -2.01
CA PHE A 60 -19.59 9.92 -1.90
C PHE A 60 -20.12 9.40 -0.57
N ALA A 61 -20.67 10.27 0.31
CA ALA A 61 -21.25 9.88 1.61
C ALA A 61 -22.39 8.86 1.49
N HIS A 62 -23.02 8.75 0.32
CA HIS A 62 -24.09 7.80 0.03
C HIS A 62 -23.60 6.37 -0.25
N VAL A 63 -22.29 6.17 -0.42
CA VAL A 63 -21.67 4.87 -0.69
C VAL A 63 -21.27 4.22 0.63
N GLU A 64 -21.68 2.96 0.83
CA GLU A 64 -21.27 2.17 1.99
C GLU A 64 -19.74 1.99 2.01
N GLN A 65 -19.13 2.24 3.17
CA GLN A 65 -17.69 2.12 3.39
C GLN A 65 -17.44 1.07 4.47
N ALA A 66 -16.30 0.38 4.39
CA ALA A 66 -15.90 -0.50 5.49
C ALA A 66 -15.60 0.31 6.77
N ASP A 67 -15.93 -0.26 7.92
CA ASP A 67 -15.75 0.38 9.24
C ASP A 67 -14.28 0.57 9.65
N GLY A 68 -13.37 -0.19 9.03
CA GLY A 68 -11.96 -0.12 9.33
C GLY A 68 -11.10 -0.94 8.38
N TYR A 69 -9.81 -0.61 8.36
CA TYR A 69 -8.78 -1.26 7.56
C TYR A 69 -7.54 -1.52 8.40
N GLU A 70 -6.89 -2.65 8.18
CA GLU A 70 -5.56 -2.93 8.71
C GLU A 70 -4.51 -2.61 7.64
N VAL A 71 -3.47 -1.86 8.03
CA VAL A 71 -2.36 -1.47 7.15
C VAL A 71 -1.05 -1.91 7.79
N THR A 72 -0.29 -2.73 7.08
CA THR A 72 0.98 -3.26 7.56
C THR A 72 2.11 -2.89 6.60
N ALA A 73 3.18 -2.29 7.11
CA ALA A 73 4.40 -2.07 6.34
C ALA A 73 5.15 -3.40 6.18
N GLY A 74 5.82 -3.59 5.04
CA GLY A 74 6.52 -4.82 4.77
C GLY A 74 7.16 -4.86 3.40
N SER A 75 7.56 -6.06 2.98
CA SER A 75 8.21 -6.28 1.69
C SER A 75 7.74 -7.59 1.08
N TRP A 76 7.68 -7.62 -0.25
CA TRP A 76 7.43 -8.84 -1.01
C TRP A 76 8.76 -9.53 -1.27
N LEU A 77 8.90 -10.77 -0.80
CA LEU A 77 10.08 -11.61 -0.96
C LEU A 77 9.65 -12.95 -1.54
N TYR A 78 10.55 -13.66 -2.23
CA TYR A 78 10.29 -15.04 -2.61
C TYR A 78 10.27 -15.94 -1.39
N ALA A 79 9.38 -16.94 -1.38
CA ALA A 79 9.24 -17.86 -0.26
C ALA A 79 10.56 -18.59 0.05
N ASN A 80 11.33 -18.98 -0.97
CA ASN A 80 12.63 -19.63 -0.82
C ASN A 80 13.77 -18.70 -0.35
N GLU A 81 13.60 -17.39 -0.45
CA GLU A 81 14.56 -16.38 0.06
C GLU A 81 14.26 -15.98 1.51
N CYS A 82 13.09 -16.36 2.04
CA CYS A 82 12.68 -16.02 3.39
C CYS A 82 13.34 -16.95 4.43
N SER A 83 13.86 -16.36 5.50
CA SER A 83 14.18 -17.12 6.71
C SER A 83 12.93 -17.72 7.34
N SER A 84 13.10 -18.77 8.16
CA SER A 84 11.98 -19.39 8.91
C SER A 84 11.21 -18.39 9.79
N ALA A 85 11.89 -17.38 10.35
CA ALA A 85 11.27 -16.31 11.11
C ALA A 85 10.40 -15.39 10.23
N GLN A 86 10.86 -15.08 9.01
CA GLN A 86 10.12 -14.26 8.04
C GLN A 86 8.91 -15.02 7.48
N LEU A 87 9.06 -16.30 7.15
CA LEU A 87 7.94 -17.16 6.74
C LEU A 87 6.87 -17.21 7.82
N LYS A 88 7.29 -17.46 9.08
CA LYS A 88 6.37 -17.44 10.23
C LYS A 88 5.68 -16.08 10.39
N ALA A 89 6.39 -14.97 10.24
CA ALA A 89 5.79 -13.63 10.30
C ALA A 89 4.82 -13.34 9.15
N ALA A 90 5.07 -13.90 7.96
CA ALA A 90 4.16 -13.84 6.82
C ALA A 90 2.93 -14.75 6.98
N GLY A 91 2.95 -15.67 7.96
CA GLY A 91 1.92 -16.69 8.15
C GLY A 91 2.11 -17.93 7.27
N VAL A 92 3.31 -18.12 6.71
CA VAL A 92 3.68 -19.24 5.85
C VAL A 92 4.34 -20.34 6.69
N LYS A 93 3.94 -21.59 6.44
CA LYS A 93 4.51 -22.79 7.07
C LYS A 93 5.29 -23.59 6.04
N ILE A 94 6.34 -24.26 6.48
CA ILE A 94 7.03 -25.28 5.69
C ILE A 94 6.40 -26.63 6.07
N VAL A 95 6.04 -27.43 5.08
CA VAL A 95 5.56 -28.80 5.25
C VAL A 95 6.66 -29.74 4.77
N GLU A 96 7.12 -30.61 5.66
CA GLU A 96 8.00 -31.71 5.27
C GLU A 96 7.15 -32.75 4.53
N THR A 97 7.51 -33.07 3.30
CA THR A 97 6.98 -34.24 2.59
C THR A 97 7.78 -35.46 3.01
N ASP A 98 7.10 -36.45 3.59
CA ASP A 98 7.68 -37.78 3.81
C ASP A 98 7.72 -38.50 2.45
N ASP A 99 8.76 -38.27 1.66
CA ASP A 99 8.92 -38.96 0.37
C ASP A 99 9.42 -40.40 0.59
N GLU A 100 8.48 -41.35 0.53
CA GLU A 100 8.78 -42.79 0.43
C GLU A 100 9.36 -43.18 -0.95
N ASP A 101 9.24 -42.31 -1.97
CA ASP A 101 9.50 -42.64 -3.39
C ASP A 101 10.65 -41.84 -4.07
N GLY A 102 11.48 -41.11 -3.33
CA GLY A 102 12.81 -40.66 -3.80
C GLY A 102 12.84 -39.68 -4.99
N THR A 103 11.75 -38.97 -5.25
CA THR A 103 11.70 -37.84 -6.19
C THR A 103 11.86 -36.53 -5.43
N ASP A 104 12.94 -35.79 -5.75
CA ASP A 104 13.33 -34.42 -5.32
C ASP A 104 12.53 -33.82 -4.16
N ASP A 105 13.19 -33.61 -3.01
CA ASP A 105 12.68 -32.93 -1.80
C ASP A 105 12.29 -31.47 -2.11
N GLU A 106 11.20 -31.25 -2.86
CA GLU A 106 10.70 -29.90 -3.11
C GLU A 106 10.06 -29.37 -1.83
N THR A 107 10.69 -28.37 -1.23
CA THR A 107 10.19 -27.78 0.01
C THR A 107 8.80 -27.18 -0.24
N CYS A 108 7.78 -27.80 0.37
CA CYS A 108 6.40 -27.36 0.24
C CYS A 108 6.13 -26.23 1.23
N TYR A 109 5.57 -25.12 0.74
CA TYR A 109 5.17 -23.98 1.55
C TYR A 109 3.64 -23.88 1.57
N VAL A 110 3.06 -23.58 2.72
CA VAL A 110 1.61 -23.35 2.86
C VAL A 110 1.37 -21.95 3.38
N ASN A 111 0.59 -21.17 2.64
CA ASN A 111 0.28 -19.78 2.97
C ASN A 111 -0.72 -19.66 4.15
N ARG A 112 -1.08 -18.43 4.53
CA ARG A 112 -2.02 -18.18 5.65
C ARG A 112 -3.45 -18.66 5.39
N ASP A 113 -3.84 -18.75 4.12
CA ASP A 113 -5.17 -19.17 3.67
C ASP A 113 -5.27 -20.69 3.57
N GLY A 114 -4.13 -21.39 3.70
CA GLY A 114 -4.02 -22.84 3.63
C GLY A 114 -3.68 -23.37 2.25
N ASP A 115 -3.40 -22.50 1.27
CA ASP A 115 -3.00 -22.91 -0.07
C ASP A 115 -1.52 -23.26 -0.12
N GLU A 116 -1.20 -24.29 -0.88
CA GLU A 116 0.17 -24.65 -1.24
C GLU A 116 0.75 -23.61 -2.22
N ILE A 117 1.98 -23.19 -1.95
CA ILE A 117 2.72 -22.23 -2.75
C ILE A 117 4.13 -22.78 -3.04
N ASP A 118 4.64 -22.46 -4.22
CA ASP A 118 6.01 -22.82 -4.60
C ASP A 118 7.04 -21.82 -4.04
N GLY A 119 8.30 -22.22 -4.01
CA GLY A 119 9.39 -21.40 -3.47
C GLY A 119 9.63 -20.07 -4.23
N HIS A 120 9.21 -19.99 -5.49
CA HIS A 120 9.34 -18.82 -6.37
C HIS A 120 8.09 -17.92 -6.36
N GLN A 121 7.11 -18.17 -5.49
CA GLN A 121 6.01 -17.26 -5.25
C GLN A 121 6.36 -16.19 -4.22
N TYR A 122 5.83 -14.98 -4.47
CA TYR A 122 6.00 -13.85 -3.57
C TYR A 122 5.12 -13.98 -2.33
N VAL A 123 5.72 -13.76 -1.16
CA VAL A 123 5.03 -13.68 0.13
C VAL A 123 5.25 -12.30 0.74
N PHE A 124 4.20 -11.76 1.36
CA PHE A 124 4.31 -10.48 2.06
C PHE A 124 4.85 -10.69 3.46
N VAL A 125 6.04 -10.16 3.72
CA VAL A 125 6.70 -10.23 5.02
C VAL A 125 6.52 -8.90 5.74
N PRO A 126 5.80 -8.87 6.89
CA PRO A 126 5.68 -7.67 7.72
C PRO A 126 7.05 -7.17 8.16
N GLY A 127 7.23 -5.85 8.15
CA GLY A 127 8.49 -5.20 8.48
C GLY A 127 8.29 -3.90 9.24
N THR A 128 9.41 -3.25 9.54
CA THR A 128 9.40 -1.94 10.21
C THR A 128 8.96 -0.86 9.22
N GLU A 129 8.02 -0.03 9.65
CA GLU A 129 7.65 1.19 8.92
C GLU A 129 8.86 2.14 8.86
N PRO A 130 9.41 2.44 7.67
CA PRO A 130 10.56 3.33 7.53
C PRO A 130 10.24 4.78 7.88
N ILE A 131 8.97 5.19 7.77
CA ILE A 131 8.55 6.55 8.06
C ILE A 131 8.28 6.70 9.56
N PRO A 132 8.93 7.66 10.25
CA PRO A 132 8.73 7.81 11.68
C PRO A 132 7.26 8.09 11.99
N HIS A 133 6.77 7.43 13.04
CA HIS A 133 5.42 7.65 13.51
C HIS A 133 5.22 9.12 13.90
N TYR A 134 4.01 9.62 13.68
CA TYR A 134 3.62 10.97 14.10
C TYR A 134 3.80 11.18 15.61
N SER A 135 4.42 12.28 16.00
CA SER A 135 4.63 12.67 17.40
C SER A 135 4.13 14.08 17.70
N ARG A 136 2.81 14.31 17.59
CA ARG A 136 2.15 15.56 18.02
C ARG A 136 2.87 16.85 17.57
N GLY A 137 3.21 16.94 16.28
CA GLY A 137 3.89 18.10 15.69
C GLY A 137 5.41 18.14 15.89
N ARG A 138 6.01 17.13 16.54
CA ARG A 138 7.48 17.01 16.71
C ARG A 138 8.16 16.20 15.62
N THR A 139 7.40 15.40 14.87
CA THR A 139 7.90 14.69 13.69
C THR A 139 7.67 15.56 12.46
N TYR A 140 8.75 16.10 11.89
CA TYR A 140 8.73 16.81 10.61
C TYR A 140 9.75 16.19 9.67
N VAL A 141 9.29 15.78 8.49
CA VAL A 141 10.12 15.25 7.41
C VAL A 141 10.13 16.28 6.28
N PRO A 142 11.19 17.11 6.16
CA PRO A 142 11.20 18.20 5.19
C PRO A 142 11.10 17.67 3.76
N PRO A 143 10.24 18.27 2.91
CA PRO A 143 10.25 18.00 1.48
C PRO A 143 11.62 18.28 0.87
N ALA A 144 11.99 17.55 -0.18
CA ALA A 144 13.28 17.71 -0.84
C ALA A 144 13.51 19.13 -1.38
N SER A 145 12.46 19.85 -1.78
CA SER A 145 12.52 21.25 -2.20
C SER A 145 13.01 22.16 -1.06
N VAL A 146 12.52 21.95 0.16
CA VAL A 146 12.94 22.69 1.36
C VAL A 146 14.40 22.39 1.69
N LEU A 147 14.81 21.12 1.60
CA LEU A 147 16.20 20.72 1.83
C LEU A 147 17.17 21.35 0.82
N LYS A 148 16.76 21.52 -0.44
CA LYS A 148 17.56 22.21 -1.46
C LYS A 148 17.75 23.69 -1.12
N THR A 149 16.68 24.37 -0.69
CA THR A 149 16.74 25.77 -0.24
C THR A 149 17.64 25.96 0.97
N LEU A 150 17.70 24.99 1.88
CA LEU A 150 18.56 25.05 3.06
C LEU A 150 20.06 24.78 2.77
N ARG A 151 20.42 24.30 1.57
CA ARG A 151 21.79 23.86 1.24
C ARG A 151 22.65 24.85 0.43
N ILE A 152 22.14 25.99 -0.05
CA ILE A 152 22.88 27.01 -0.86
C ILE A 152 22.18 28.38 -0.62
N GLU A 153 22.82 29.54 -0.39
CA GLU A 153 24.03 30.13 -1.01
C GLU A 153 25.21 30.39 -0.04
N PRO A 154 26.46 30.10 -0.45
CA PRO A 154 27.64 30.75 0.12
C PRO A 154 27.63 32.23 -0.29
N GLY A 155 27.67 33.13 0.69
CA GLY A 155 27.69 34.58 0.44
C GLY A 155 28.91 35.01 -0.38
N GLU A 156 28.67 35.86 -1.38
CA GLU A 156 29.65 36.74 -2.04
C GLU A 156 30.36 37.67 -1.04
#